data_AF-A0A3C1GAA1-F1
#
_entry.id   AF-A0A3C1GAA1-F1
#
_cell.length_a   1.000
_cell.length_b   1.000
_cell.length_c   1.000
_cell.angle_alpha   90.00
_cell.angle_beta   90.00
_cell.angle_gamma   90.00
#
_symmetry.space_group_name_H-M   'P 1'
#
loop_
_entity.id
_entity.type
_entity.pdbx_description
1 polymer ?
#
loop_
_entity_poly.entity_id
_entity_poly.type
_entity_poly.pdbx_seq_one_letter_code
_entity_poly.pdbx_strand_id
1 'polypeptide(L)'
;MGDRAIIHFTDGKNIGPAVYLHWGGESMRDLLDATRKRMGDRTGDVEYTTARCIGLAHEMTPGNLSLGTWNAPSGGLAAIMDQEYSHGGFGVLVVDCRDWTYKHHGGYGFGTEGERQAEGGTHDERPT
;
A
#
# COMPACT_ATOMS: atom_id res chain seq x y z
N MET A 1 -3.34 20.72 5.81
CA MET A 1 -4.14 19.54 5.43
C MET A 1 -3.45 18.31 6.00
N GLY A 2 -4.18 17.27 6.41
CA GLY A 2 -3.57 16.03 6.90
C GLY A 2 -3.03 15.17 5.76
N ASP A 3 -1.95 14.42 5.98
CA ASP A 3 -1.35 13.50 4.98
C ASP A 3 -1.48 12.05 5.44
N ARG A 4 -2.74 11.66 5.68
CA ARG A 4 -3.11 10.36 6.24
C ARG A 4 -3.36 9.35 5.17
N ALA A 5 -2.92 8.13 5.43
CA ALA A 5 -2.84 7.08 4.45
C ALA A 5 -3.19 5.75 5.09
N ILE A 6 -4.08 4.98 4.47
CA ILE A 6 -4.44 3.62 4.88
C ILE A 6 -4.18 2.68 3.71
N ILE A 7 -3.43 1.61 3.94
CA ILE A 7 -3.14 0.59 2.94
C ILE A 7 -3.71 -0.74 3.40
N HIS A 8 -4.47 -1.40 2.52
CA HIS A 8 -4.82 -2.81 2.65
C HIS A 8 -4.20 -3.61 1.53
N PHE A 9 -3.73 -4.80 1.87
CA PHE A 9 -3.24 -5.79 0.93
C PHE A 9 -4.28 -6.90 0.76
N THR A 10 -4.46 -7.39 -0.47
CA THR A 10 -5.39 -8.49 -0.78
C THR A 10 -4.82 -9.41 -1.86
N ASP A 11 -5.33 -10.64 -1.93
CA ASP A 11 -5.12 -11.57 -3.05
C ASP A 11 -6.46 -11.83 -3.81
N GLY A 12 -7.47 -11.00 -3.55
CA GLY A 12 -8.85 -11.15 -4.03
C GLY A 12 -9.74 -12.07 -3.19
N LYS A 13 -9.18 -12.80 -2.21
CA LYS A 13 -9.93 -13.68 -1.28
C LYS A 13 -9.74 -13.25 0.17
N ASN A 14 -8.49 -13.00 0.55
CA ASN A 14 -8.05 -12.57 1.86
C ASN A 14 -7.76 -11.07 1.84
N ILE A 15 -7.94 -10.42 2.99
CA ILE A 15 -7.64 -9.00 3.18
C ILE A 15 -6.80 -8.87 4.44
N GLY A 16 -5.62 -8.28 4.29
CA GLY A 16 -4.70 -8.03 5.38
C GLY A 16 -5.18 -6.88 6.28
N PRO A 17 -4.57 -6.73 7.46
CA PRO A 17 -4.85 -5.60 8.33
C PRO A 17 -4.47 -4.28 7.64
N ALA A 18 -5.05 -3.18 8.13
CA ALA A 18 -4.73 -1.84 7.69
C ALA A 18 -3.30 -1.47 8.09
N VAL A 19 -2.52 -0.90 7.17
CA VAL A 19 -1.28 -0.18 7.48
C VAL A 19 -1.59 1.30 7.44
N TYR A 20 -1.46 1.99 8.57
CA TYR A 20 -1.84 3.38 8.72
C TYR A 20 -0.64 4.29 8.88
N LEU A 21 -0.60 5.38 8.11
CA LEU A 21 0.37 6.44 8.18
C LEU A 21 -0.35 7.76 8.52
N HIS A 22 0.10 8.47 9.55
CA HIS A 22 -0.53 9.72 10.00
C HIS A 22 -0.04 10.97 9.24
N TRP A 23 1.21 10.94 8.75
CA TRP A 23 1.90 12.03 8.03
C TRP A 23 2.84 11.48 6.93
N GLY A 24 2.42 10.44 6.23
CA GLY A 24 3.29 9.68 5.32
C GLY A 24 2.60 9.27 4.02
N GLY A 25 1.52 9.95 3.66
CA GLY A 25 0.81 9.70 2.42
C GLY A 25 1.67 9.94 1.20
N GLU A 26 2.44 11.04 1.14
CA GLU A 26 3.35 11.31 0.02
C GLU A 26 4.42 10.21 -0.15
N SER A 27 4.86 9.60 0.95
CA SER A 27 5.82 8.48 0.95
C SER A 27 5.18 7.12 0.61
N MET A 28 3.86 7.05 0.42
CA MET A 28 3.16 5.79 0.14
C MET A 28 3.67 5.12 -1.14
N ARG A 29 3.97 5.91 -2.18
CA ARG A 29 4.47 5.36 -3.46
C ARG A 29 5.82 4.64 -3.27
N ASP A 30 6.75 5.30 -2.59
CA ASP A 30 8.07 4.74 -2.30
C ASP A 30 7.99 3.52 -1.39
N LEU A 31 7.12 3.58 -0.36
CA LEU A 31 6.87 2.45 0.54
C LEU A 31 6.32 1.24 -0.21
N LEU A 32 5.37 1.43 -1.12
CA LEU A 32 4.78 0.34 -1.91
C LEU A 32 5.79 -0.26 -2.87
N ASP A 33 6.61 0.56 -3.53
CA ASP A 33 7.65 0.06 -4.41
C ASP A 33 8.74 -0.69 -3.64
N ALA A 34 9.18 -0.17 -2.48
CA ALA A 34 10.09 -0.87 -1.58
C ALA A 34 9.49 -2.19 -1.06
N THR A 35 8.20 -2.21 -0.73
CA THR A 35 7.49 -3.43 -0.31
C THR A 35 7.48 -4.46 -1.43
N ARG A 36 7.16 -4.06 -2.66
CA ARG A 36 7.22 -4.96 -3.81
C ARG A 36 8.62 -5.49 -4.05
N LYS A 37 9.63 -4.63 -4.09
CA LYS A 37 11.03 -5.03 -4.25
C LYS A 37 11.44 -6.04 -3.17
N ARG A 38 10.98 -5.83 -1.92
CA ARG A 38 11.23 -6.76 -0.80
C ARG A 38 10.52 -8.11 -0.96
N MET A 39 9.30 -8.11 -1.53
CA MET A 39 8.55 -9.33 -1.78
C MET A 39 9.10 -10.13 -2.97
N GLY A 40 9.69 -9.47 -3.97
CA GLY A 40 10.28 -10.13 -5.14
C GLY A 40 9.25 -11.00 -5.85
N ASP A 41 9.59 -12.28 -6.06
CA ASP A 41 8.72 -13.24 -6.74
C ASP A 41 7.66 -13.87 -5.83
N ARG A 42 7.61 -13.50 -4.53
CA ARG A 42 6.55 -13.93 -3.61
C ARG A 42 5.31 -13.07 -3.83
N THR A 43 4.46 -13.49 -4.76
CA THR A 43 3.19 -12.83 -5.09
C THR A 43 2.00 -13.50 -4.37
N GLY A 44 0.96 -12.71 -4.05
CA GLY A 44 -0.29 -13.23 -3.49
C GLY A 44 -0.24 -13.63 -2.00
N ASP A 45 0.84 -13.35 -1.29
CA ASP A 45 1.01 -13.64 0.13
C ASP A 45 0.67 -12.40 0.97
N VAL A 46 -0.59 -12.28 1.38
CA VAL A 46 -1.15 -11.06 1.99
C VAL A 46 -0.52 -10.77 3.36
N GLU A 47 -0.40 -11.80 4.19
CA GLU A 47 0.13 -11.69 5.54
C GLU A 47 1.60 -11.28 5.51
N TYR A 48 2.41 -11.92 4.65
CA TYR A 48 3.81 -11.53 4.50
C TYR A 48 3.96 -10.14 3.89
N THR A 49 3.18 -9.81 2.85
CA THR A 49 3.25 -8.49 2.21
C THR A 49 2.94 -7.39 3.23
N THR A 50 1.89 -7.58 4.02
CA THR A 50 1.50 -6.62 5.07
C THR A 50 2.59 -6.49 6.13
N ALA A 51 3.15 -7.61 6.62
CA ALA A 51 4.22 -7.59 7.60
C ALA A 51 5.49 -6.89 7.08
N ARG A 52 5.85 -7.10 5.81
CA ARG A 52 7.00 -6.43 5.18
C ARG A 52 6.76 -4.93 4.97
N CYS A 53 5.56 -4.54 4.57
CA CYS A 53 5.18 -3.13 4.46
C CYS A 53 5.28 -2.43 5.82
N ILE A 54 4.74 -3.02 6.89
CA ILE A 54 4.84 -2.47 8.25
C ILE A 54 6.29 -2.33 8.69
N GLY A 55 7.14 -3.35 8.43
CA GLY A 55 8.56 -3.29 8.74
C GLY A 55 9.28 -2.13 8.05
N LEU A 56 9.03 -1.93 6.75
CA LEU A 56 9.59 -0.81 5.99
C LEU A 56 9.04 0.55 6.47
N ALA A 57 7.75 0.63 6.77
CA ALA A 57 7.13 1.84 7.32
C ALA A 57 7.75 2.22 8.68
N HIS A 58 8.09 1.24 9.51
CA HIS A 58 8.84 1.45 10.75
C HIS A 58 10.25 1.99 10.50
N GLU A 59 10.98 1.48 9.50
CA GLU A 59 12.30 2.01 9.13
C GLU A 59 12.23 3.48 8.67
N MET A 60 11.12 3.88 8.05
CA MET A 60 10.88 5.25 7.55
C MET A 60 10.30 6.21 8.59
N THR A 61 9.76 5.70 9.71
CA THR A 61 9.03 6.49 10.70
C THR A 61 9.75 6.45 12.05
N PRO A 62 10.59 7.45 12.38
CA PRO A 62 11.28 7.47 13.67
C PRO A 62 10.32 7.74 14.84
N GLY A 63 10.62 7.14 15.99
CA GLY A 63 9.86 7.33 17.22
C GLY A 63 8.68 6.36 17.36
N ASN A 64 7.67 6.74 18.16
CA ASN A 64 6.54 5.89 18.53
C ASN A 64 5.18 6.42 18.06
N LEU A 65 5.18 7.43 17.19
CA LEU A 65 3.98 8.04 16.63
C LEU A 65 3.90 7.78 15.12
N SER A 66 2.72 8.04 14.55
CA SER A 66 2.49 8.17 13.10
C SER A 66 2.40 6.88 12.27
N LEU A 67 2.61 5.70 12.87
CA LEU A 67 2.36 4.39 12.27
C LEU A 67 1.37 3.60 13.14
N GLY A 68 0.39 2.95 12.51
CA GLY A 68 -0.57 2.09 13.20
C GLY A 68 -1.05 0.92 12.34
N THR A 69 -1.71 -0.04 12.99
CA THR A 69 -2.35 -1.17 12.31
C THR A 69 -3.60 -1.61 13.05
N TRP A 70 -4.63 -2.05 12.31
CA TRP A 70 -5.85 -2.64 12.86
C TRP A 70 -6.45 -3.65 11.86
N ASN A 71 -7.35 -4.50 12.34
CA ASN A 71 -7.99 -5.52 11.50
C ASN A 71 -8.84 -4.88 10.39
N ALA A 72 -8.91 -5.54 9.24
CA ALA A 72 -9.90 -5.17 8.21
C ALA A 72 -11.32 -5.23 8.79
N PRO A 73 -12.23 -4.32 8.38
CA PRO A 73 -13.62 -4.33 8.84
C PRO A 73 -14.33 -5.61 8.40
N SER A 74 -15.30 -6.07 9.18
CA SER A 74 -16.06 -7.31 8.91
C SER A 74 -16.86 -7.29 7.60
N GLY A 75 -17.17 -6.10 7.06
CA GLY A 75 -17.78 -5.93 5.74
C GLY A 75 -16.83 -6.12 4.55
N GLY A 76 -15.57 -6.49 4.81
CA GLY A 76 -14.57 -6.79 3.78
C GLY A 76 -14.26 -5.58 2.88
N LEU A 77 -13.99 -5.85 1.60
CA LEU A 77 -13.63 -4.80 0.62
C LEU A 77 -14.69 -3.70 0.51
N ALA A 78 -15.98 -4.04 0.58
CA ALA A 78 -17.05 -3.04 0.49
C ALA A 78 -16.96 -2.01 1.62
N ALA A 79 -16.69 -2.47 2.85
CA ALA A 79 -16.52 -1.58 4.00
C ALA A 79 -15.20 -0.77 3.93
N ILE A 80 -14.13 -1.33 3.36
CA ILE A 80 -12.88 -0.60 3.14
C ILE A 80 -13.03 0.49 2.08
N MET A 81 -13.86 0.25 1.06
CA MET A 81 -14.11 1.18 -0.04
C MET A 81 -15.17 2.25 0.29
N ASP A 82 -15.75 2.22 1.49
CA ASP A 82 -16.68 3.24 1.97
C ASP A 82 -15.96 4.56 2.22
N GLN A 83 -16.56 5.69 1.85
CA GLN A 83 -15.97 7.01 2.08
C GLN A 83 -15.75 7.33 3.56
N GLU A 84 -16.60 6.81 4.45
CA GLU A 84 -16.47 6.98 5.90
C GLU A 84 -15.26 6.24 6.48
N TYR A 85 -14.75 5.23 5.77
CA TYR A 85 -13.52 4.55 6.16
C TYR A 85 -12.27 5.42 5.93
N SER A 86 -12.34 6.39 5.02
CA SER A 86 -11.23 7.29 4.77
C SER A 86 -11.10 8.32 5.90
N HIS A 87 -9.87 8.52 6.36
CA HIS A 87 -9.53 9.61 7.28
C HIS A 87 -9.17 10.92 6.55
N GLY A 88 -9.51 11.02 5.26
CA GLY A 88 -9.12 12.09 4.35
C GLY A 88 -7.61 12.11 4.08
N GLY A 89 -7.11 13.23 3.56
CA GLY A 89 -5.69 13.38 3.22
C GLY A 89 -5.32 12.57 1.99
N PHE A 90 -4.31 11.71 2.12
CA PHE A 90 -3.85 10.89 1.01
C PHE A 90 -4.85 9.75 0.69
N GLY A 91 -5.63 9.30 1.67
CA GLY A 91 -6.78 8.41 1.48
C GLY A 91 -6.47 6.93 1.70
N VAL A 92 -7.27 6.07 1.08
CA VAL A 92 -7.22 4.61 1.26
C VAL A 92 -6.78 3.96 -0.03
N LEU A 93 -5.84 3.01 0.07
CA LEU A 93 -5.35 2.22 -1.04
C LEU A 93 -5.56 0.73 -0.74
N VAL A 94 -6.20 0.02 -1.67
CA VAL A 94 -6.30 -1.44 -1.66
C VAL A 94 -5.42 -1.98 -2.77
N VAL A 95 -4.39 -2.74 -2.41
CA VAL A 95 -3.38 -3.28 -3.33
C VAL A 95 -3.55 -4.78 -3.47
N ASP A 96 -3.67 -5.26 -4.70
CA ASP A 96 -3.63 -6.68 -5.00
C ASP A 96 -2.17 -7.16 -5.03
N CYS A 97 -1.81 -8.11 -4.16
CA CYS A 97 -0.43 -8.57 -4.02
C CYS A 97 -0.01 -9.55 -5.13
N ARG A 98 -0.94 -9.97 -5.99
CA ARG A 98 -0.67 -10.89 -7.10
C ARG A 98 -0.01 -10.15 -8.27
N ASP A 99 -0.48 -8.94 -8.54
CA ASP A 99 -0.07 -8.14 -9.70
C ASP A 99 0.28 -6.67 -9.37
N TRP A 100 0.10 -6.25 -8.12
CA TRP A 100 0.32 -4.87 -7.64
C TRP A 100 -0.61 -3.82 -8.27
N THR A 101 -1.74 -4.25 -8.83
CA THR A 101 -2.83 -3.34 -9.18
C THR A 101 -3.47 -2.77 -7.92
N TYR A 102 -4.12 -1.61 -8.03
CA TYR A 102 -4.72 -0.97 -6.86
C TYR A 102 -6.02 -0.23 -7.16
N LYS A 103 -6.80 -0.07 -6.09
CA LYS A 103 -7.94 0.84 -6.00
C LYS A 103 -7.65 1.91 -4.95
N HIS A 104 -7.95 3.16 -5.27
CA HIS A 104 -7.74 4.30 -4.39
C HIS A 104 -9.01 5.11 -4.23
N HIS A 105 -9.27 5.59 -3.02
CA HIS A 105 -10.40 6.48 -2.76
C HIS A 105 -10.18 7.37 -1.54
N GLY A 106 -11.07 8.36 -1.38
CA GLY A 106 -11.17 9.16 -0.16
C GLY A 106 -9.99 10.10 0.11
N GLY A 107 -9.16 10.40 -0.91
CA GLY A 107 -8.01 11.28 -0.78
C GLY A 107 -7.44 11.75 -2.13
N TYR A 108 -6.35 12.51 -2.09
CA TYR A 108 -5.73 13.13 -3.29
C TYR A 108 -4.58 12.33 -3.92
N GLY A 109 -4.13 11.24 -3.28
CA GLY A 109 -2.81 10.66 -3.51
C GLY A 109 -2.61 9.87 -4.80
N PHE A 110 -3.65 9.21 -5.30
CA PHE A 110 -3.63 8.38 -6.51
C PHE A 110 -4.86 8.68 -7.39
N GLY A 111 -4.84 8.19 -8.64
CA GLY A 111 -6.07 8.05 -9.44
C GLY A 111 -6.92 6.88 -8.92
N THR A 112 -8.21 6.86 -9.23
CA THR A 112 -9.20 5.92 -8.67
C THR A 112 -8.85 4.44 -8.86
N GLU A 113 -8.26 4.09 -10.00
CA GLU A 113 -7.74 2.76 -10.31
C GLU A 113 -6.41 2.91 -11.05
N GLY A 114 -5.53 1.92 -10.91
CA GLY A 114 -4.27 1.93 -11.63
C GLY A 114 -3.59 0.57 -11.66
N GLU A 115 -2.84 0.37 -12.74
CA GLU A 115 -1.84 -0.67 -12.86
C GLU A 115 -0.46 -0.05 -12.66
N ARG A 116 0.52 -0.88 -12.27
CA ARG A 116 1.91 -0.44 -12.19
C ARG A 116 2.36 0.11 -13.56
N GLN A 117 2.87 1.34 -13.62
CA GLN A 117 3.73 1.73 -14.74
C GLN A 117 5.04 0.95 -14.60
N ALA A 118 5.30 0.04 -15.55
CA ALA A 118 6.55 -0.68 -15.60
C ALA A 118 7.68 0.35 -15.78
N GLU A 119 8.52 0.54 -14.76
CA GLU A 119 9.78 1.23 -14.97
C GLU A 119 10.59 0.40 -15.97
N GLY A 120 10.90 1.04 -17.11
CA GLY A 120 11.65 0.45 -18.20
C GLY A 120 12.95 -0.13 -17.67
N GLY A 121 13.09 -1.44 -17.81
CA GLY A 121 14.41 -2.06 -17.84
C GLY A 121 15.16 -1.47 -19.01
N THR A 122 16.06 -0.53 -18.73
CA THR A 122 17.20 -0.31 -19.63
C THR A 122 18.04 -1.55 -19.48
N HIS A 123 17.77 -2.50 -20.36
CA HIS A 123 18.75 -3.52 -20.72
C HIS A 123 19.88 -2.73 -21.37
N ASP A 124 20.91 -2.40 -20.59
CA ASP A 124 22.16 -1.87 -21.14
C ASP A 124 22.85 -3.02 -21.85
N GLU A 125 22.53 -3.14 -23.15
CA GLU A 125 23.24 -3.99 -24.07
C GLU A 125 24.63 -3.40 -24.36
N ARG A 126 25.63 -4.02 -23.72
CA ARG A 126 26.94 -4.42 -24.32
C ARG A 126 27.96 -3.27 -24.57
N PRO A 127 29.27 -3.54 -24.81
CA PRO A 127 29.86 -4.81 -25.26
C PRO A 127 31.19 -5.27 -24.61
N THR A 128 31.41 -6.59 -24.79
CA THR A 128 32.68 -7.35 -24.85
C THR A 128 33.80 -7.03 -23.87
#